data_AF-A0A7C5DK97-F1
#
_entry.id   AF-A0A7C5DK97-F1
#
_cell.length_a   1.000
_cell.length_b   1.000
_cell.length_c   1.000
_cell.angle_alpha   90.00
_cell.angle_beta   90.00
_cell.angle_gamma   90.00
#
_symmetry.space_group_name_H-M   'P 1'
#
loop_
_entity.id
_entity.type
_entity.pdbx_description
1 polymer ?
#
loop_
_entity_poly.entity_id
_entity_poly.type
_entity_poly.pdbx_seq_one_letter_code
_entity_poly.pdbx_strand_id
1 'polypeptide(L)'
;MIKRVFTFIVIVFLIYLLLPLITEYKSATELNRLSEKYVKDGPAELGGANLVTSIIVTYRGLDTLGEVTVLFIATAGIGFLLRRKQKNRIIQKRDSSEILKTGASFLLPLIFLFGAYIFIHGHLTPGGGFQGGVVIASGILLLMLSDIS
;
A
#
# COMPACT_ATOMS: atom_id res chain seq x y z
N MET A 1 18.29 -13.62 -31.80
CA MET A 1 16.87 -13.93 -32.10
C MET A 1 16.34 -15.10 -31.27
N ILE A 2 17.11 -16.20 -31.11
CA ILE A 2 16.71 -17.39 -30.33
C ILE A 2 16.23 -17.09 -28.90
N LYS A 3 16.92 -16.19 -28.16
CA LYS A 3 16.53 -15.85 -26.78
C LYS A 3 15.16 -15.17 -26.71
N ARG A 4 14.83 -14.30 -27.66
CA ARG A 4 13.54 -13.61 -27.72
C ARG A 4 12.40 -14.58 -28.08
N VAL A 5 12.67 -15.51 -28.99
CA VAL A 5 11.72 -16.57 -29.36
C VAL A 5 11.47 -17.50 -28.17
N PHE A 6 12.53 -17.91 -27.48
CA PHE A 6 12.40 -18.72 -26.27
C PHE A 6 11.61 -18.00 -25.17
N THR A 7 11.91 -16.74 -24.88
CA THR A 7 11.13 -15.94 -23.91
C THR A 7 9.67 -15.83 -24.32
N PHE A 8 9.38 -15.61 -25.60
CA PHE A 8 8.01 -15.54 -26.10
C PHE A 8 7.26 -16.85 -25.91
N ILE A 9 7.89 -17.99 -26.22
CA ILE A 9 7.32 -19.33 -25.99
C ILE A 9 7.02 -19.55 -24.51
N VAL A 10 7.94 -19.17 -23.62
CA VAL A 10 7.74 -19.29 -22.17
C VAL A 10 6.58 -18.43 -21.68
N ILE A 11 6.44 -17.20 -22.17
CA ILE A 11 5.32 -16.31 -21.80
C ILE A 11 4.00 -16.89 -22.29
N VAL A 12 3.93 -17.33 -23.56
CA VAL A 12 2.72 -17.93 -24.12
C VAL A 12 2.34 -19.20 -23.38
N PHE A 13 3.32 -20.03 -23.02
CA PHE A 13 3.10 -21.23 -22.23
C PHE A 13 2.59 -20.91 -20.82
N LEU A 14 3.15 -19.89 -20.15
CA LEU A 14 2.68 -19.44 -18.85
C LEU A 14 1.25 -18.90 -18.92
N ILE A 15 0.93 -18.11 -19.95
CA ILE A 15 -0.44 -17.60 -20.18
C ILE A 15 -1.40 -18.77 -20.40
N TYR A 16 -1.01 -19.76 -21.21
CA TYR A 16 -1.81 -20.95 -21.45
C TYR A 16 -2.08 -21.73 -20.16
N LEU A 17 -1.07 -21.89 -19.29
CA LEU A 17 -1.20 -22.55 -18.00
C LEU A 17 -2.16 -21.81 -17.06
N LEU A 18 -2.17 -20.47 -17.11
CA LEU A 18 -3.04 -19.63 -16.27
C LEU A 18 -4.43 -19.36 -16.86
N LEU A 19 -4.65 -19.67 -18.15
CA LEU A 19 -5.93 -19.44 -18.84
C LEU A 19 -7.16 -20.11 -18.16
N PRO A 20 -7.06 -21.34 -17.63
CA PRO A 20 -8.16 -21.99 -16.92
C PRO A 20 -8.61 -21.21 -15.68
N LEU A 21 -7.67 -20.51 -15.02
CA LEU A 21 -7.96 -19.74 -13.80
C LEU A 21 -8.97 -18.60 -14.07
N ILE A 22 -9.02 -18.11 -15.30
CA ILE A 22 -9.94 -17.05 -15.75
C ILE A 22 -11.20 -17.65 -16.36
N THR A 23 -11.02 -18.65 -17.23
CA THR A 23 -12.12 -19.21 -18.05
C THR A 23 -13.04 -20.15 -17.27
N GLU A 24 -12.51 -20.83 -16.25
CA GLU A 24 -13.29 -21.73 -15.38
C GLU A 24 -13.66 -21.08 -14.04
N TYR A 25 -13.45 -19.77 -13.91
CA TYR A 25 -13.81 -19.05 -12.70
C TYR A 25 -15.33 -19.12 -12.47
N LYS A 26 -15.72 -19.69 -11.33
CA LYS A 26 -17.09 -19.68 -10.83
C LYS A 26 -17.15 -18.83 -9.57
N SER A 27 -18.01 -17.83 -9.56
CA SER A 27 -18.26 -17.02 -8.36
C SER A 27 -18.81 -17.89 -7.24
N ALA A 28 -18.22 -17.78 -6.05
CA ALA A 28 -18.73 -18.46 -4.87
C ALA A 28 -20.09 -17.86 -4.48
N THR A 29 -21.13 -18.68 -4.42
CA THR A 29 -22.48 -18.28 -4.00
C THR A 29 -22.68 -18.43 -2.50
N GLU A 30 -21.81 -19.17 -1.83
CA GLU A 30 -21.85 -19.43 -0.39
C GLU A 30 -20.49 -19.14 0.25
N LEU A 31 -20.52 -18.74 1.51
CA LEU A 31 -19.31 -18.58 2.30
C LEU A 31 -18.73 -19.96 2.59
N ASN A 32 -17.41 -20.10 2.41
CA ASN A 32 -16.73 -21.28 2.93
C ASN A 32 -16.78 -21.27 4.47
N ARG A 33 -16.52 -22.43 5.09
CA ARG A 33 -16.58 -22.60 6.56
C ARG A 33 -15.75 -21.57 7.34
N LEU A 34 -14.59 -21.17 6.81
CA LEU A 34 -13.72 -20.19 7.48
C LEU A 34 -14.29 -18.78 7.40
N SER A 35 -14.72 -18.36 6.22
CA SER A 35 -15.36 -17.07 5.98
C SER A 35 -16.66 -16.95 6.78
N GLU A 36 -17.44 -18.03 6.86
CA GLU A 36 -18.65 -18.07 7.69
C GLU A 36 -18.33 -17.85 9.17
N LYS A 37 -17.29 -18.52 9.70
CA LYS A 37 -16.81 -18.30 11.07
C LYS A 37 -16.40 -16.84 11.30
N TYR A 38 -15.59 -16.28 10.40
CA TYR A 38 -15.16 -14.88 10.52
C TYR A 38 -16.30 -13.88 10.50
N VAL A 39 -17.34 -14.12 9.69
CA VAL A 39 -18.51 -13.23 9.61
C VAL A 39 -19.42 -13.37 10.83
N LYS A 40 -19.62 -14.59 11.34
CA LYS A 40 -20.51 -14.84 12.48
C LYS A 40 -19.89 -14.45 13.82
N ASP A 41 -18.66 -14.89 14.08
CA ASP A 41 -18.02 -14.74 15.39
C ASP A 41 -17.16 -13.46 15.46
N GLY A 42 -16.62 -13.03 14.32
CA GLY A 42 -15.65 -11.93 14.23
C GLY A 42 -16.11 -10.61 14.85
N PRO A 43 -17.36 -10.12 14.65
CA PRO A 43 -17.78 -8.84 15.23
C PRO A 43 -17.78 -8.87 16.77
N ALA A 44 -18.17 -10.00 17.36
CA ALA A 44 -18.23 -10.18 18.80
C ALA A 44 -16.84 -10.45 19.41
N GLU A 45 -16.00 -11.25 18.75
CA GLU A 45 -14.65 -11.58 19.23
C GLU A 45 -13.66 -10.42 19.08
N LEU A 46 -13.76 -9.64 18.00
CA LEU A 46 -12.76 -8.65 17.62
C LEU A 46 -13.14 -7.20 17.93
N GLY A 47 -14.41 -6.94 18.29
CA GLY A 47 -14.88 -5.62 18.72
C GLY A 47 -14.90 -4.54 17.63
N GLY A 48 -14.84 -4.92 16.35
CA GLY A 48 -14.85 -3.99 15.22
C GLY A 48 -15.91 -4.38 14.18
N ALA A 49 -16.59 -3.38 13.61
CA ALA A 49 -17.56 -3.58 12.54
C ALA A 49 -16.88 -3.87 11.20
N ASN A 50 -15.67 -3.36 10.99
CA ASN A 50 -14.86 -3.65 9.82
C ASN A 50 -14.14 -5.00 9.97
N LEU A 51 -14.81 -6.06 9.54
CA LEU A 51 -14.29 -7.43 9.59
C LEU A 51 -12.94 -7.59 8.88
N VAL A 52 -12.71 -6.93 7.75
CA VAL A 52 -11.46 -7.08 6.99
C VAL A 52 -10.28 -6.61 7.81
N THR A 53 -10.37 -5.39 8.36
CA THR A 53 -9.30 -4.82 9.19
C THR A 53 -9.13 -5.60 10.48
N SER A 54 -10.24 -6.00 11.13
CA SER A 54 -10.20 -6.81 12.34
C SER A 54 -9.55 -8.18 12.14
N ILE A 55 -9.84 -8.87 11.03
CA ILE A 55 -9.22 -10.18 10.72
C ILE A 55 -7.73 -10.02 10.43
N ILE A 56 -7.36 -9.04 9.62
CA ILE A 56 -5.97 -8.82 9.19
C ILE A 56 -5.07 -8.42 10.38
N VAL A 57 -5.59 -7.61 11.31
CA VAL A 57 -4.84 -7.18 12.49
C VAL A 57 -4.79 -8.27 13.58
N THR A 58 -5.91 -8.94 13.86
CA THR A 58 -5.99 -9.86 15.02
C THR A 58 -5.69 -11.31 14.64
N TYR A 59 -6.46 -11.91 13.73
CA TYR A 59 -6.24 -13.32 13.37
C TYR A 59 -5.03 -13.52 12.46
N ARG A 60 -4.76 -12.55 11.58
CA ARG A 60 -3.66 -12.60 10.60
C ARG A 60 -2.59 -11.54 10.88
N GLY A 61 -2.41 -11.18 12.16
CA GLY A 61 -1.46 -10.15 12.57
C GLY A 61 -0.02 -10.44 12.14
N LEU A 62 0.37 -11.72 12.02
CA LEU A 62 1.69 -12.10 11.50
C LEU A 62 1.86 -11.76 10.00
N ASP A 63 0.81 -11.88 9.20
CA ASP A 63 0.86 -11.50 7.77
C ASP A 63 1.07 -9.98 7.65
N THR A 64 0.34 -9.20 8.46
CA THR A 64 0.49 -7.73 8.54
C THR A 64 1.85 -7.31 9.06
N LEU A 65 2.37 -7.99 10.09
CA LEU A 65 3.72 -7.74 10.59
C LEU A 65 4.76 -8.06 9.51
N GLY A 66 4.55 -9.14 8.75
CA GLY A 66 5.36 -9.48 7.58
C GLY A 66 5.35 -8.38 6.53
N GLU A 67 4.17 -7.85 6.19
CA GLU A 67 4.03 -6.72 5.25
C GLU A 67 4.81 -5.49 5.70
N VAL A 68 4.63 -5.05 6.95
CA VAL A 68 5.36 -3.91 7.53
C VAL A 68 6.87 -4.16 7.56
N THR A 69 7.28 -5.39 7.87
CA THR A 69 8.70 -5.79 7.87
C THR A 69 9.30 -5.70 6.46
N VAL A 70 8.61 -6.21 5.44
CA VAL A 70 9.05 -6.12 4.04
C VAL A 70 9.14 -4.67 3.59
N LEU A 71 8.13 -3.85 3.89
CA LEU A 71 8.13 -2.42 3.57
C LEU A 71 9.29 -1.67 4.23
N PHE A 72 9.54 -1.95 5.52
CA PHE A 72 10.65 -1.37 6.27
C PHE A 72 12.01 -1.77 5.67
N ILE A 73 12.23 -3.06 5.42
CA ILE A 73 13.48 -3.57 4.83
C ILE A 73 13.70 -2.98 3.43
N ALA A 74 12.65 -2.89 2.60
CA ALA A 74 12.76 -2.29 1.27
C ALA A 74 13.15 -0.81 1.34
N THR A 75 12.49 -0.04 2.21
CA THR A 75 12.77 1.40 2.37
C THR A 75 14.15 1.65 2.97
N ALA A 76 14.52 0.90 4.01
CA ALA A 76 15.85 0.97 4.62
C ALA A 76 16.96 0.53 3.65
N GLY A 77 16.72 -0.52 2.86
CA GLY A 77 17.63 -1.00 1.83
C GLY A 77 17.86 0.02 0.73
N ILE A 78 16.80 0.68 0.24
CA ILE A 78 16.90 1.80 -0.70
C ILE A 78 17.68 2.97 -0.07
N GLY A 79 17.34 3.35 1.16
CA GLY A 79 18.05 4.42 1.88
C GLY A 79 19.55 4.12 2.05
N PHE A 80 19.90 2.87 2.35
CA PHE A 80 21.28 2.42 2.45
C PHE A 80 22.00 2.43 1.08
N LEU A 81 21.35 1.96 0.02
CA LEU A 81 21.92 1.94 -1.33
C LEU A 81 22.15 3.37 -1.87
N LEU A 82 21.24 4.29 -1.56
CA LEU A 82 21.33 5.70 -1.93
C LEU A 82 22.29 6.51 -1.03
N ARG A 83 22.86 5.90 0.02
CA ARG A 83 23.88 6.50 0.91
C ARG A 83 25.25 6.64 0.23
N ARG A 84 25.30 7.07 -1.03
CA ARG A 84 26.54 7.39 -1.74
C ARG A 84 27.00 8.79 -1.32
N LYS A 85 28.29 8.95 -0.99
CA LYS A 85 28.96 10.25 -0.82
C LYS A 85 28.72 11.07 -2.08
N GLN A 86 27.99 12.18 -1.93
CA GLN A 86 27.63 13.09 -3.00
C GLN A 86 28.93 13.57 -3.68
N LYS A 87 29.23 13.07 -4.88
CA LYS A 87 30.05 13.85 -5.81
C LYS A 87 29.20 15.08 -6.10
N ASN A 88 29.70 16.28 -5.81
CA ASN A 88 29.04 17.57 -6.05
C ASN A 88 28.58 17.71 -7.50
N ARG A 89 27.49 17.04 -7.88
CA ARG A 89 26.69 17.35 -9.05
C ARG A 89 25.78 18.46 -8.59
N ILE A 90 26.06 19.67 -9.07
CA ILE A 90 25.14 20.80 -8.94
C ILE A 90 23.91 20.43 -9.77
N ILE A 91 22.92 19.81 -9.13
CA ILE A 91 21.60 19.65 -9.71
C ILE A 91 20.93 21.01 -9.54
N GLN A 92 20.74 21.74 -10.64
CA GLN A 92 19.92 22.95 -10.60
C GLN A 92 18.47 22.52 -10.30
N LYS A 93 18.07 22.67 -9.04
CA LYS A 93 16.69 22.48 -8.62
C LYS A 93 15.88 23.65 -9.17
N ARG A 94 14.81 23.37 -9.92
CA ARG A 94 13.85 24.40 -10.30
C ARG A 94 13.01 24.71 -9.07
N ASP A 95 12.88 25.99 -8.73
CA ASP A 95 12.02 26.39 -7.63
C ASP A 95 10.57 26.01 -7.93
N SER A 96 9.90 25.52 -6.89
CA SER A 96 8.47 25.27 -6.90
C SER A 96 7.68 26.58 -7.10
N SER A 97 6.57 26.52 -7.84
CA SER A 97 5.70 27.69 -8.03
C SER A 97 5.08 28.13 -6.70
N GLU A 98 4.81 29.43 -6.56
CA GLU A 98 4.16 29.97 -5.36
C GLU A 98 2.79 29.34 -5.11
N ILE A 99 2.05 29.03 -6.18
CA ILE A 99 0.78 28.29 -6.09
C ILE A 99 0.99 26.91 -5.47
N LEU A 100 2.03 26.19 -5.86
CA LEU A 100 2.34 24.86 -5.31
C LEU A 100 2.75 24.96 -3.84
N LYS A 101 3.60 25.93 -3.47
CA LYS A 101 4.02 26.16 -2.08
C LYS A 101 2.84 26.51 -1.17
N THR A 102 2.06 27.52 -1.55
CA THR A 102 0.89 27.94 -0.77
C THR A 102 -0.16 26.83 -0.71
N GLY A 103 -0.43 26.17 -1.84
CA GLY A 103 -1.37 25.06 -1.90
C GLY A 103 -0.95 23.87 -1.04
N ALA A 104 0.32 23.47 -1.08
CA ALA A 104 0.84 22.39 -0.26
C ALA A 104 0.82 22.74 1.23
N SER A 105 1.20 23.97 1.62
CA SER A 105 1.14 24.42 3.02
C SER A 105 -0.29 24.39 3.56
N PHE A 106 -1.28 24.79 2.75
CA PHE A 106 -2.68 24.73 3.12
C PHE A 106 -3.23 23.30 3.20
N LEU A 107 -2.90 22.45 2.22
CA LEU A 107 -3.41 21.08 2.14
C LEU A 107 -2.77 20.14 3.18
N LEU A 108 -1.54 20.41 3.61
CA LEU A 108 -0.83 19.54 4.54
C LEU A 108 -1.60 19.17 5.81
N PRO A 109 -2.11 20.13 6.62
CA PRO A 109 -2.87 19.79 7.82
C PRO A 109 -4.13 18.97 7.50
N LEU A 110 -4.79 19.21 6.36
CA LEU A 110 -5.94 18.43 5.94
C LEU A 110 -5.55 16.98 5.60
N ILE A 111 -4.44 16.79 4.89
CA ILE A 111 -3.94 15.45 4.52
C ILE A 111 -3.59 14.65 5.77
N PHE A 112 -2.89 15.26 6.73
CA PHE A 112 -2.54 14.60 7.99
C PHE A 112 -3.78 14.28 8.83
N LEU A 113 -4.71 15.22 8.96
CA LEU A 113 -5.96 15.01 9.67
C LEU A 113 -6.77 13.87 9.04
N PHE A 114 -6.86 13.84 7.70
CA PHE A 114 -7.59 12.81 6.98
C PHE A 114 -6.92 11.44 7.08
N GLY A 115 -5.59 11.37 6.97
CA GLY A 115 -4.83 10.14 7.17
C GLY A 115 -4.98 9.58 8.58
N ALA A 116 -4.92 10.45 9.60
CA ALA A 116 -5.17 10.08 10.99
C ALA A 116 -6.63 9.62 11.21
N TYR A 117 -7.61 10.29 10.57
CA TYR A 117 -9.00 9.88 10.61
C TYR A 117 -9.20 8.46 10.06
N ILE A 118 -8.64 8.15 8.89
CA ILE A 118 -8.70 6.80 8.28
C ILE A 118 -8.05 5.76 9.20
N PHE A 119 -6.91 6.08 9.80
CA PHE A 119 -6.21 5.20 10.73
C PHE A 119 -7.08 4.87 11.95
N ILE A 120 -7.58 5.90 12.64
CA ILE A 120 -8.32 5.75 13.91
C ILE A 120 -9.66 5.05 13.68
N HIS A 121 -10.36 5.39 12.60
CA HIS A 121 -11.69 4.82 12.29
C HIS A 121 -11.63 3.50 11.53
N GLY A 122 -10.45 2.92 11.32
CA GLY A 122 -10.28 1.67 10.56
C GLY A 122 -11.05 0.46 11.09
N HIS A 123 -11.49 0.49 12.36
CA HIS A 123 -12.34 -0.53 12.97
C HIS A 123 -13.83 -0.40 12.61
N LEU A 124 -14.27 0.75 12.07
CA LEU A 124 -15.65 1.04 11.69
C LEU A 124 -15.79 1.24 10.18
N THR A 125 -14.91 2.05 9.59
CA THR A 125 -14.97 2.42 8.18
C THR A 125 -13.99 1.58 7.35
N PRO A 126 -14.23 1.37 6.05
CA PRO A 126 -13.23 0.82 5.14
C PRO A 126 -11.93 1.64 5.19
N GLY A 127 -10.80 0.96 5.30
CA GLY A 127 -9.49 1.59 5.50
C GLY A 127 -8.64 0.81 6.49
N GLY A 128 -7.93 1.52 7.35
CA GLY A 128 -7.02 0.94 8.34
C GLY A 128 -5.66 1.63 8.36
N GLY A 129 -4.69 0.95 8.99
CA GLY A 129 -3.39 1.52 9.25
C GLY A 129 -2.57 1.83 7.99
N PHE A 130 -2.58 0.91 7.01
CA PHE A 130 -1.81 1.05 5.78
C PHE A 130 -2.30 2.22 4.92
N GLN A 131 -3.60 2.29 4.65
CA GLN A 131 -4.19 3.35 3.82
C GLN A 131 -4.03 4.73 4.45
N GLY A 132 -4.27 4.84 5.77
CA GLY A 132 -4.01 6.08 6.51
C GLY A 132 -2.53 6.48 6.46
N GLY A 133 -1.63 5.52 6.58
CA GLY A 133 -0.19 5.73 6.44
C GLY A 133 0.23 6.22 5.06
N VAL A 134 -0.33 5.65 3.98
CA VAL A 134 -0.07 6.08 2.59
C VAL A 134 -0.55 7.51 2.34
N VAL A 135 -1.70 7.89 2.91
CA VAL A 135 -2.20 9.28 2.84
C VAL A 135 -1.24 10.24 3.54
N ILE A 136 -0.73 9.89 4.72
CA ILE A 136 0.26 10.73 5.42
C ILE A 136 1.57 10.79 4.62
N ALA A 137 2.03 9.66 4.08
CA ALA A 137 3.24 9.59 3.26
C ALA A 137 3.14 10.43 1.98
N SER A 138 1.96 10.51 1.36
CA SER A 138 1.74 11.39 0.21
C SER A 138 1.79 12.88 0.59
N GLY A 139 1.35 13.24 1.80
CA GLY A 139 1.54 14.57 2.38
C GLY A 139 3.02 14.92 2.57
N ILE A 140 3.82 13.98 3.07
CA ILE A 140 5.28 14.15 3.19
C ILE A 140 5.92 14.30 1.81
N LEU A 141 5.51 13.48 0.83
CA LEU A 141 5.99 13.59 -0.55
C LEU A 141 5.64 14.96 -1.15
N LEU A 142 4.42 15.46 -0.90
CA LEU A 142 4.00 16.78 -1.34
C LEU A 142 4.91 17.88 -0.76
N LEU A 143 5.27 17.81 0.53
CA LEU A 143 6.24 18.73 1.14
C LEU A 143 7.61 18.67 0.46
N MET A 144 8.10 17.46 0.19
CA MET A 144 9.39 17.25 -0.47
C MET A 144 9.41 17.82 -1.89
N LEU A 145 8.28 17.78 -2.58
CA LEU A 145 8.13 18.30 -3.95
C LEU A 145 7.85 19.80 -4.00
N SER A 146 7.23 20.37 -2.97
CA SER A 146 6.89 21.80 -2.91
C SER A 146 7.99 22.68 -2.32
N ASP A 147 9.10 22.10 -1.86
CA ASP A 147 10.24 22.82 -1.28
C ASP A 147 9.87 23.67 -0.07
N ILE A 148 8.94 23.18 0.76
CA ILE A 148 8.50 23.87 2.00
C ILE A 148 9.49 23.63 3.16
N SER A 149 10.59 22.91 2.91
CA SER A 149 11.65 22.62 3.88
C SER A 149 12.81 23.62 3.82
#